data_AF-N1UP10-F1
#
_entry.id   AF-N1UP10-F1
#
_cell.length_a   1.000
_cell.length_b   1.000
_cell.length_c   1.000
_cell.angle_alpha   90.00
_cell.angle_beta   90.00
_cell.angle_gamma   90.00
#
_symmetry.space_group_name_H-M   'P 1'
#
loop_
_entity.id
_entity.type
_entity.pdbx_description
1 polymer ?
#
loop_
_entity_poly.entity_id
_entity_poly.type
_entity_poly.pdbx_seq_one_letter_code
_entity_poly.pdbx_strand_id
1 'polypeptide(L)'
;MILLKNIILKRFQRIYSQESFILRIRALYLFVFNFVTFAFPGITFCFFFNEVTYRPSFIMLISFSFLSMILVWYGQYQKALILTLFTVVVGITLGLFFGDPDGNALYSFPILVIIFLLFTSIRTTIYISIYSFILIFYFLYVLSQKGTLKTNFAVDSILGFSFLQVSRF
;
A
#
# COMPACT_ATOMS: atom_id res chain seq x y z
N MET A 1 -18.60 -11.97 -16.95
CA MET A 1 -17.76 -11.94 -15.72
C MET A 1 -17.12 -13.31 -15.38
N ILE A 2 -17.86 -14.42 -15.42
CA ILE A 2 -17.36 -15.78 -15.08
C ILE A 2 -16.26 -16.29 -16.04
N LEU A 3 -16.37 -15.99 -17.34
CA LEU A 3 -15.39 -16.38 -18.37
C LEU A 3 -14.01 -15.72 -18.18
N LEU A 4 -13.98 -14.42 -17.87
CA LEU A 4 -12.74 -13.67 -17.64
C LEU A 4 -12.00 -14.18 -16.40
N LYS A 5 -12.76 -14.46 -15.33
CA LYS A 5 -12.24 -15.06 -14.08
C LYS A 5 -11.56 -16.41 -14.35
N ASN A 6 -12.18 -17.25 -15.19
CA ASN A 6 -11.62 -18.56 -15.55
C ASN A 6 -10.36 -18.47 -16.40
N ILE A 7 -10.25 -17.50 -17.30
CA ILE A 7 -9.06 -17.31 -18.15
C ILE A 7 -7.86 -16.84 -17.33
N ILE A 8 -8.06 -15.82 -16.46
CA ILE A 8 -7.00 -15.27 -15.62
C ILE A 8 -6.49 -16.33 -14.64
N LEU A 9 -7.40 -17.04 -13.97
CA LEU A 9 -7.04 -18.07 -12.99
C LEU A 9 -6.25 -19.22 -13.63
N LYS A 10 -6.71 -19.74 -14.78
CA LYS A 10 -6.01 -20.82 -15.50
C LYS A 10 -4.62 -20.38 -15.95
N ARG A 11 -4.46 -19.14 -16.40
CA ARG A 11 -3.17 -18.61 -16.81
C ARG A 11 -2.22 -18.45 -15.62
N PHE A 12 -2.69 -17.91 -14.49
CA PHE A 12 -1.90 -17.83 -13.27
C PHE A 12 -1.46 -19.21 -12.77
N GLN A 13 -2.37 -20.18 -12.78
CA GLN A 13 -2.06 -21.57 -12.43
C GLN A 13 -0.98 -22.16 -13.33
N ARG A 14 -0.93 -21.78 -14.62
CA ARG A 14 0.10 -22.21 -15.56
C ARG A 14 1.44 -21.51 -15.32
N ILE A 15 1.45 -20.18 -15.17
CA ILE A 15 2.69 -19.40 -14.98
C ILE A 15 3.41 -19.82 -13.70
N TYR A 16 2.65 -19.99 -12.62
CA TYR A 16 3.18 -20.35 -11.31
C TYR A 16 3.04 -21.86 -11.01
N SER A 17 2.90 -22.71 -12.04
CA SER A 17 2.63 -24.14 -11.86
C SER A 17 3.78 -24.91 -11.19
N GLN A 18 5.00 -24.39 -11.27
CA GLN A 18 6.20 -24.97 -10.65
C GLN A 18 6.47 -24.41 -9.25
N GLU A 19 5.78 -23.35 -8.87
CA GLU A 19 5.98 -22.66 -7.60
C GLU A 19 5.14 -23.27 -6.48
N SER A 20 5.56 -23.02 -5.24
CA SER A 20 4.80 -23.46 -4.06
C SER A 20 3.37 -22.91 -4.05
N PHE A 21 2.42 -23.66 -3.47
CA PHE A 21 1.01 -23.26 -3.38
C PHE A 21 0.84 -21.87 -2.71
N ILE A 22 1.61 -21.61 -1.66
CA ILE A 22 1.61 -20.33 -0.95
C ILE A 22 2.01 -19.18 -1.89
N LEU A 23 3.04 -19.37 -2.72
CA LEU A 23 3.51 -18.35 -3.66
C LEU A 23 2.47 -18.08 -4.75
N ARG A 24 1.77 -19.11 -5.26
CA ARG A 24 0.68 -18.94 -6.23
C ARG A 24 -0.44 -18.05 -5.70
N ILE A 25 -0.85 -18.29 -4.45
CA ILE A 25 -1.88 -17.49 -3.79
C ILE A 25 -1.39 -16.05 -3.58
N ARG A 26 -0.16 -15.87 -3.10
CA ARG A 26 0.42 -14.54 -2.91
C ARG A 26 0.54 -13.79 -4.22
N ALA A 27 0.94 -14.43 -5.33
CA ALA A 27 0.98 -13.79 -6.63
C ALA A 27 -0.40 -13.31 -7.09
N LEU A 28 -1.44 -14.10 -6.86
CA LEU A 28 -2.82 -13.70 -7.15
C LEU A 28 -3.25 -12.50 -6.30
N TYR A 29 -3.00 -12.53 -4.98
CA TYR A 29 -3.33 -11.41 -4.10
C TYR A 29 -2.55 -10.15 -4.47
N LEU A 30 -1.28 -10.27 -4.83
CA LEU A 30 -0.45 -9.15 -5.26
C LEU A 30 -1.01 -8.55 -6.56
N PHE A 31 -1.44 -9.37 -7.51
CA PHE A 31 -2.08 -8.91 -8.74
C PHE A 31 -3.39 -8.16 -8.46
N VAL A 32 -4.27 -8.73 -7.62
CA VAL A 32 -5.54 -8.10 -7.25
C VAL A 32 -5.31 -6.79 -6.51
N PHE A 33 -4.37 -6.77 -5.56
CA PHE A 33 -3.98 -5.57 -4.83
C PHE A 33 -3.53 -4.47 -5.79
N ASN A 34 -2.57 -4.78 -6.67
CA ASN A 34 -2.05 -3.80 -7.63
C ASN A 34 -3.12 -3.34 -8.65
N PHE A 35 -4.07 -4.21 -9.01
CA PHE A 35 -5.21 -3.82 -9.85
C PHE A 35 -6.09 -2.79 -9.13
N VAL A 36 -6.41 -3.00 -7.86
CA VAL A 36 -7.22 -2.07 -7.07
C VAL A 36 -6.48 -0.73 -6.89
N THR A 37 -5.19 -0.76 -6.58
CA THR A 37 -4.37 0.46 -6.40
C THR A 37 -4.03 1.17 -7.70
N PHE A 38 -4.16 0.50 -8.84
CA PHE A 38 -4.12 1.14 -10.15
C PHE A 38 -5.49 1.72 -10.53
N ALA A 39 -6.54 0.90 -10.47
CA ALA A 39 -7.84 1.24 -11.02
C ALA A 39 -8.55 2.33 -10.23
N PHE A 40 -8.64 2.22 -8.89
CA PHE A 40 -9.37 3.23 -8.12
C PHE A 40 -8.65 4.58 -8.14
N PRO A 41 -7.37 4.70 -7.73
CA PRO A 41 -6.68 5.98 -7.81
C PRO A 41 -6.60 6.50 -9.25
N GLY A 42 -6.42 5.64 -10.25
CA GLY A 42 -6.39 6.03 -11.66
C GLY A 42 -7.72 6.62 -12.14
N ILE A 43 -8.85 6.01 -11.80
CA ILE A 43 -10.18 6.54 -12.09
C ILE A 43 -10.37 7.88 -11.40
N THR A 44 -10.10 7.96 -10.09
CA THR A 44 -10.24 9.21 -9.33
C THR A 44 -9.37 10.31 -9.91
N PHE A 45 -8.14 9.98 -10.32
CA PHE A 45 -7.24 10.92 -10.97
C PHE A 45 -7.85 11.41 -12.29
N CYS A 46 -8.32 10.53 -13.18
CA CYS A 46 -8.92 10.97 -14.46
C CYS A 46 -10.14 11.90 -14.28
N PHE A 47 -10.97 11.71 -13.27
CA PHE A 47 -12.19 12.51 -13.05
C PHE A 47 -11.98 13.79 -12.24
N PHE A 48 -11.00 13.80 -11.33
CA PHE A 48 -10.79 14.88 -10.37
C PHE A 48 -9.43 15.58 -10.54
N PHE A 49 -8.72 15.33 -11.65
CA PHE A 49 -7.44 15.97 -11.93
C PHE A 49 -7.59 17.48 -12.11
N ASN A 50 -7.18 18.23 -11.08
CA ASN A 50 -6.94 19.67 -11.16
C ASN A 50 -5.49 19.98 -10.75
N GLU A 51 -4.92 21.10 -11.20
CA GLU A 51 -3.53 21.49 -10.93
C GLU A 51 -3.19 21.57 -9.43
N VAL A 52 -4.18 21.89 -8.59
CA VAL A 52 -4.04 21.99 -7.12
C VAL A 52 -3.88 20.61 -6.44
N THR A 53 -4.26 19.53 -7.11
CA THR A 53 -4.27 18.15 -6.58
C THR A 53 -3.13 17.26 -7.08
N TYR A 54 -2.19 17.81 -7.86
CA TYR A 54 -1.04 17.05 -8.36
C TYR A 54 -0.15 16.58 -7.21
N ARG A 55 -0.02 15.26 -7.02
CA ARG A 55 0.89 14.68 -6.01
C ARG A 55 1.78 13.62 -6.64
N PRO A 56 3.11 13.78 -6.55
CA PRO A 56 4.07 12.79 -7.05
C PRO A 56 3.81 11.37 -6.53
N SER A 57 3.35 11.25 -5.27
CA SER A 57 3.02 9.97 -4.66
C SER A 57 1.90 9.20 -5.39
N PHE A 58 0.87 9.89 -5.91
CA PHE A 58 -0.22 9.24 -6.63
C PHE A 58 0.21 8.75 -8.01
N ILE A 59 1.01 9.53 -8.74
CA ILE A 59 1.52 9.13 -10.06
C ILE A 59 2.43 7.92 -9.91
N MET A 60 3.33 7.95 -8.93
CA MET A 60 4.18 6.81 -8.62
C MET A 60 3.35 5.58 -8.24
N LEU A 61 2.32 5.74 -7.39
CA LEU A 61 1.43 4.64 -7.00
C LEU A 61 0.73 4.01 -8.20
N ILE A 62 0.11 4.82 -9.07
CA ILE A 62 -0.63 4.33 -10.25
C ILE A 62 0.33 3.63 -11.22
N SER A 63 1.43 4.29 -11.58
CA SER A 63 2.38 3.76 -12.56
C SER A 63 3.10 2.49 -12.08
N PHE A 64 3.55 2.46 -10.82
CA PHE A 64 4.27 1.30 -10.29
C PHE A 64 3.32 0.14 -9.97
N SER A 65 2.07 0.41 -9.61
CA SER A 65 1.04 -0.65 -9.48
C SER A 65 0.80 -1.32 -10.83
N PHE A 66 0.66 -0.53 -11.91
CA PHE A 66 0.51 -1.08 -13.26
C PHE A 66 1.74 -1.89 -13.69
N LEU A 67 2.95 -1.36 -13.47
CA LEU A 67 4.19 -2.07 -13.77
C LEU A 67 4.32 -3.37 -12.97
N SER A 68 3.92 -3.35 -11.69
CA SER A 68 3.91 -4.54 -10.84
C SER A 68 2.94 -5.60 -11.35
N MET A 69 1.73 -5.21 -11.78
CA MET A 69 0.79 -6.14 -12.42
C MET A 69 1.39 -6.83 -13.64
N ILE A 70 2.09 -6.07 -14.49
CA ILE A 70 2.78 -6.61 -15.68
C ILE A 70 3.84 -7.63 -15.25
N LEU A 71 4.66 -7.32 -14.24
CA LEU A 71 5.68 -8.23 -13.73
C LEU A 71 5.08 -9.53 -13.18
N VAL A 72 3.98 -9.46 -12.43
CA VAL A 72 3.26 -10.66 -11.96
C VAL A 72 2.73 -11.45 -13.17
N TRP A 73 2.21 -10.77 -14.19
CA TRP A 73 1.71 -11.41 -15.40
C TRP A 73 2.78 -12.14 -16.23
N TYR A 74 4.04 -11.75 -16.08
CA TYR A 74 5.21 -12.43 -16.67
C TYR A 74 5.87 -13.45 -15.73
N GLY A 75 5.28 -13.75 -14.57
CA GLY A 75 5.83 -14.70 -13.61
C GLY A 75 6.95 -14.14 -12.72
N GLN A 76 7.29 -12.85 -12.85
CA GLN A 76 8.37 -12.21 -12.08
C GLN A 76 7.88 -11.73 -10.70
N TYR A 77 7.36 -12.66 -9.90
CA TYR A 77 6.73 -12.35 -8.60
C TYR A 77 7.63 -11.56 -7.65
N GLN A 78 8.91 -11.95 -7.50
CA GLN A 78 9.81 -11.29 -6.55
C GLN A 78 10.06 -9.82 -6.91
N LYS A 79 10.26 -9.52 -8.21
CA LYS A 79 10.44 -8.14 -8.67
C LYS A 79 9.16 -7.32 -8.51
N ALA A 80 8.01 -7.92 -8.83
CA ALA A 80 6.72 -7.28 -8.62
C ALA A 80 6.50 -6.94 -7.14
N LEU A 81 6.82 -7.88 -6.25
CA LEU A 81 6.69 -7.69 -4.81
C LEU A 81 7.58 -6.57 -4.31
N ILE A 82 8.87 -6.58 -4.66
CA ILE A 82 9.81 -5.52 -4.27
C ILE A 82 9.31 -4.16 -4.76
N LEU A 83 8.86 -4.08 -6.02
CA LEU A 83 8.33 -2.86 -6.60
C LEU A 83 7.10 -2.36 -5.83
N THR A 84 6.13 -3.22 -5.54
CA THR A 84 4.93 -2.84 -4.77
C THR A 84 5.30 -2.37 -3.36
N LEU A 85 6.14 -3.11 -2.64
CA LEU A 85 6.56 -2.74 -1.28
C LEU A 85 7.32 -1.41 -1.26
N PHE A 86 8.25 -1.22 -2.21
CA PHE A 86 8.97 0.03 -2.38
C PHE A 86 8.02 1.20 -2.64
N THR A 87 7.07 1.03 -3.55
CA THR A 87 6.08 2.06 -3.92
C THR A 87 5.25 2.48 -2.72
N VAL A 88 4.78 1.51 -1.92
CA VAL A 88 3.94 1.79 -0.76
C VAL A 88 4.73 2.54 0.32
N VAL A 89 5.96 2.11 0.62
CA VAL A 89 6.82 2.80 1.60
C VAL A 89 7.11 4.21 1.14
N VAL A 90 7.70 4.38 -0.04
CA VAL A 90 8.09 5.70 -0.57
C VAL A 90 6.87 6.59 -0.79
N GLY A 91 5.76 6.03 -1.26
CA GLY A 91 4.52 6.78 -1.50
C GLY A 91 3.95 7.38 -0.22
N ILE A 92 4.00 6.63 0.89
CA ILE A 92 3.56 7.13 2.20
C ILE A 92 4.55 8.14 2.76
N THR A 93 5.85 7.91 2.63
CA THR A 93 6.87 8.89 3.02
C THR A 93 6.68 10.21 2.28
N LEU A 94 6.54 10.17 0.95
CA LEU A 94 6.31 11.36 0.13
C LEU A 94 4.97 12.03 0.46
N GLY A 95 3.92 11.24 0.67
CA GLY A 95 2.61 11.74 1.10
C GLY A 95 2.66 12.47 2.44
N LEU A 96 3.56 12.07 3.33
CA LEU A 96 3.74 12.72 4.62
C LEU A 96 4.55 14.03 4.53
N PHE A 97 5.61 14.06 3.71
CA PHE A 97 6.46 15.26 3.58
C PHE A 97 5.89 16.32 2.63
N PHE A 98 5.19 15.90 1.58
CA PHE A 98 4.72 16.78 0.50
C PHE A 98 3.20 16.73 0.27
N GLY A 99 2.46 15.94 1.06
CA GLY A 99 1.00 15.84 0.94
C GLY A 99 0.26 16.83 1.83
N ASP A 100 -1.07 16.77 1.75
CA ASP A 100 -1.96 17.58 2.59
C ASP A 100 -1.84 17.19 4.06
N PRO A 101 -1.60 18.14 4.97
CA PRO A 101 -1.76 17.90 6.40
C PRO A 101 -3.21 17.65 6.81
N ASP A 102 -4.20 18.16 6.05
CA ASP A 102 -5.63 17.93 6.31
C ASP A 102 -6.16 16.63 5.65
N GLY A 103 -5.28 15.93 4.93
CA GLY A 103 -5.58 14.71 4.19
C GLY A 103 -5.52 13.47 5.08
N ASN A 104 -6.05 12.37 4.55
CA ASN A 104 -6.22 11.11 5.29
C ASN A 104 -4.91 10.29 5.45
N ALA A 105 -3.78 10.96 5.66
CA ALA A 105 -2.44 10.36 5.64
C ALA A 105 -2.29 9.22 6.67
N LEU A 106 -2.95 9.35 7.83
CA LEU A 106 -2.81 8.40 8.93
C LEU A 106 -3.43 7.02 8.67
N TYR A 107 -4.45 6.92 7.81
CA TYR A 107 -5.04 5.63 7.43
C TYR A 107 -4.11 4.79 6.54
N SER A 108 -3.11 5.43 5.92
CA SER A 108 -2.16 4.74 5.05
C SER A 108 -1.17 3.86 5.82
N PHE A 109 -0.88 4.17 7.09
CA PHE A 109 0.07 3.41 7.91
C PHE A 109 -0.42 1.99 8.28
N PRO A 110 -1.66 1.80 8.78
CA PRO A 110 -2.31 0.50 8.86
C PRO A 110 -2.20 -0.37 7.60
N ILE A 111 -2.50 0.23 6.45
CA ILE A 111 -2.52 -0.47 5.16
C ILE A 111 -1.11 -0.94 4.80
N LEU A 112 -0.11 -0.09 5.01
CA LEU A 112 1.29 -0.44 4.82
C LEU A 112 1.68 -1.66 5.67
N VAL A 113 1.36 -1.66 6.97
CA VAL A 113 1.67 -2.80 7.86
C VAL A 113 0.99 -4.09 7.39
N ILE A 114 -0.29 -4.02 7.01
CA ILE A 114 -1.05 -5.19 6.52
C ILE A 114 -0.44 -5.77 5.24
N ILE A 115 0.00 -4.92 4.30
CA ILE A 115 0.63 -5.36 3.06
C ILE A 115 1.94 -6.11 3.36
N PHE A 116 2.77 -5.56 4.25
CA PHE A 116 4.02 -6.22 4.65
C PHE A 116 3.75 -7.55 5.36
N LEU A 117 2.75 -7.59 6.24
CA LEU A 117 2.34 -8.83 6.90
C LEU A 117 1.89 -9.91 5.89
N LEU A 118 1.18 -9.51 4.84
CA LEU A 118 0.63 -10.44 3.84
C LEU A 118 1.71 -11.06 2.96
N PHE A 119 2.73 -10.28 2.59
CA PHE A 119 3.69 -10.67 1.55
C PHE A 119 5.12 -10.91 2.04
N THR A 120 5.48 -10.46 3.24
CA THR A 120 6.85 -10.53 3.74
C THR A 120 7.00 -11.42 4.97
N SER A 121 8.21 -11.45 5.53
CA SER A 121 8.48 -12.15 6.79
C SER A 121 8.01 -11.33 7.98
N ILE A 122 7.81 -11.99 9.13
CA ILE A 122 7.48 -11.31 10.38
C ILE A 122 8.55 -10.27 10.77
N ARG A 123 9.83 -10.56 10.52
CA ARG A 123 10.94 -9.64 10.85
C ARG A 123 10.82 -8.34 10.05
N THR A 124 10.60 -8.45 8.74
CA THR A 124 10.42 -7.29 7.85
C THR A 124 9.18 -6.49 8.25
N THR A 125 8.09 -7.17 8.61
CA THR A 125 6.86 -6.52 9.07
C THR A 125 7.10 -5.75 10.37
N ILE A 126 7.84 -6.32 11.33
CA ILE A 126 8.19 -5.63 12.59
C ILE A 126 8.98 -4.35 12.31
N TYR A 127 10.02 -4.41 11.46
CA TYR A 127 10.81 -3.22 11.11
C TYR A 127 9.94 -2.12 10.49
N ILE A 128 9.01 -2.52 9.63
CA ILE A 128 8.09 -1.61 8.97
C ILE A 128 7.04 -1.04 9.93
N SER A 129 6.54 -1.83 10.88
CA SER A 129 5.65 -1.33 11.92
C SER A 129 6.35 -0.29 12.80
N ILE A 130 7.60 -0.54 13.19
CA ILE A 130 8.41 0.44 13.94
C ILE A 130 8.62 1.72 13.10
N TYR A 131 8.97 1.58 11.82
CA TYR A 131 9.11 2.70 10.91
C TYR A 131 7.82 3.53 10.79
N SER A 132 6.68 2.85 10.64
CA SER A 132 5.36 3.49 10.55
C SER A 132 5.01 4.21 11.85
N PHE A 133 5.31 3.61 13.00
CA PHE A 133 5.10 4.22 14.30
C PHE A 133 5.91 5.52 14.46
N ILE A 134 7.21 5.50 14.12
CA ILE A 134 8.07 6.69 14.14
C ILE A 134 7.51 7.78 13.22
N LEU A 135 7.05 7.43 12.02
CA LEU A 135 6.45 8.39 11.09
C LEU A 135 5.15 9.01 11.62
N ILE A 136 4.29 8.23 12.30
CA ILE A 136 3.07 8.76 12.93
C ILE A 136 3.43 9.82 13.98
N PHE A 137 4.39 9.54 14.87
CA PHE A 137 4.84 10.52 15.86
C PHE A 137 5.42 11.77 15.21
N TYR A 138 6.23 11.60 14.16
CA TYR A 138 6.77 12.73 13.41
C TYR A 138 5.66 13.58 12.76
N PHE A 139 4.64 12.95 12.18
CA PHE A 139 3.49 13.67 11.61
C PHE A 139 2.72 14.46 12.66
N LEU A 140 2.43 13.85 13.82
CA LEU A 140 1.75 14.51 14.93
C LEU A 140 2.57 15.68 15.47
N TYR A 141 3.90 15.55 15.52
CA TYR A 141 4.80 16.64 15.90
C TYR A 141 4.73 17.82 14.90
N VAL A 142 4.74 17.53 13.58
CA VAL A 142 4.57 18.58 12.56
C VAL A 142 3.22 19.29 12.67
N LEU A 143 2.14 18.54 12.92
CA LEU A 143 0.81 19.14 13.17
C LEU A 143 0.78 20.00 14.44
N SER A 144 1.48 19.56 15.50
CA SER A 144 1.62 20.32 16.74
C SER A 144 2.29 21.67 16.48
N GLN A 145 3.37 21.69 15.69
CA GLN A 145 4.09 22.92 15.36
C GLN A 145 3.26 23.89 14.50
N LYS A 146 2.31 23.37 13.72
CA LYS A 146 1.38 24.18 12.92
C LYS A 146 0.16 24.67 13.70
N GLY A 147 -0.01 24.26 14.97
CA GLY A 147 -1.16 24.61 15.81
C GLY A 147 -2.48 23.97 15.37
N THR A 148 -2.45 22.98 14.47
CA THR A 148 -3.64 22.30 13.92
C THR A 148 -3.92 20.96 14.59
N LEU A 149 -3.09 20.54 15.55
CA LEU A 149 -3.23 19.26 16.23
C LEU A 149 -4.46 19.23 17.14
N LYS A 150 -5.43 18.38 16.79
CA LYS A 150 -6.50 17.99 17.70
C LYS A 150 -6.06 16.80 18.54
N THR A 151 -6.15 16.93 19.86
CA THR A 151 -5.73 15.87 20.80
C THR A 151 -6.50 14.57 20.60
N ASN A 152 -7.81 14.64 20.35
CA ASN A 152 -8.64 13.46 20.05
C ASN A 152 -8.12 12.73 18.79
N PHE A 153 -7.75 13.48 17.75
CA PHE A 153 -7.20 12.93 16.52
C PHE A 153 -5.84 12.22 16.74
N ALA A 154 -5.00 12.76 17.62
CA ALA A 154 -3.74 12.11 18.00
C ALA A 154 -3.97 10.79 18.76
N VAL A 155 -4.90 10.79 19.72
CA VAL A 155 -5.25 9.60 20.52
C VAL A 155 -5.86 8.51 19.64
N ASP A 156 -6.82 8.85 18.77
CA ASP A 156 -7.46 7.90 17.86
C ASP A 156 -6.47 7.27 16.88
N SER A 157 -5.48 8.05 16.42
CA SER A 157 -4.45 7.57 15.50
C SER A 157 -3.49 6.59 16.15
N ILE A 158 -3.10 6.83 17.40
CA ILE A 158 -2.25 5.92 18.18
C ILE A 158 -3.03 4.65 18.54
N LEU A 159 -4.27 4.78 19.04
CA LEU A 159 -5.12 3.65 19.38
C LEU A 159 -5.40 2.77 18.16
N GLY A 160 -5.79 3.37 17.03
CA GLY A 160 -6.04 2.65 15.78
C GLY A 160 -4.83 1.84 15.32
N PHE A 161 -3.63 2.42 15.41
CA PHE A 161 -2.40 1.72 15.08
C PHE A 161 -2.08 0.57 16.05
N SER A 162 -2.24 0.79 17.36
CA SER A 162 -1.97 -0.22 18.39
C SER A 162 -2.95 -1.41 18.34
N PHE A 163 -4.25 -1.17 18.11
CA PHE A 163 -5.24 -2.25 18.01
C PHE A 163 -4.99 -3.17 16.81
N LEU A 164 -4.59 -2.59 15.67
CA LEU A 164 -4.21 -3.38 14.49
C LEU A 164 -2.98 -4.27 14.76
N GLN A 165 -2.07 -3.83 15.62
CA GLN A 165 -0.89 -4.58 16.03
C GLN A 165 -1.20 -5.70 17.04
N VAL A 166 -2.18 -5.49 17.93
CA VAL A 166 -2.57 -6.45 18.99
C VAL A 166 -3.49 -7.57 18.47
N SER A 167 -4.27 -7.34 17.40
CA SER A 167 -5.22 -8.33 16.88
C SER A 167 -4.61 -9.62 16.26
N ARG A 168 -3.28 -9.79 16.33
CA ARG A 168 -2.57 -11.01 15.93
C ARG A 168 -1.45 -11.42 16.90
N PHE A 169 -1.68 -11.23 18.20
CA PHE A 169 -1.05 -12.07 19.22
C PHE A 169 -2.09 -13.02 19.82
#